data_AF-A0AAN7I3K8-F1
#
_entry.id   AF-A0AAN7I3K8-F1
#
_cell.length_a   1.000
_cell.length_b   1.000
_cell.length_c   1.000
_cell.angle_alpha   90.00
_cell.angle_beta   90.00
_cell.angle_gamma   90.00
#
_symmetry.space_group_name_H-M   'P 1'
#
loop_
_entity.id
_entity.type
_entity.pdbx_description
1 polymer ?
#
loop_
_entity_poly.entity_id
_entity_poly.type
_entity_poly.pdbx_seq_one_letter_code
_entity_poly.pdbx_strand_id
1 'polypeptide(L)'
;MDNSHYSNASRYPIHNRRFVEQKKSNHEHVPLSLLFKAITQEAKHNRNFANAEWLYEEVMVDYHSREQKEGCFTKSDDRLFAMIAGTMVRYASTPGRAMHYATLFYKDFNERIRTPSREVIILTNLIFAHTNHPTPENMQIGLEVYKVALQLGVYRHDPAIFLDHSVGQSFSNPIEVFTTVSKKVLQYHDLYLSPDKTELVPSTHMFSR
;
A
#
# COMPACT_ATOMS: atom_id res chain seq x y z
N MET A 1 -13.07 4.09 -51.18
CA MET A 1 -11.74 4.09 -50.53
C MET A 1 -12.02 4.31 -49.06
N ASP A 2 -12.08 3.23 -48.27
CA ASP A 2 -12.27 3.33 -46.82
C ASP A 2 -10.95 3.11 -46.12
N ASN A 3 -10.60 4.10 -45.30
CA ASN A 3 -9.43 4.11 -44.44
C ASN A 3 -9.90 3.82 -43.01
N SER A 4 -9.16 2.92 -42.35
CA SER A 4 -8.92 2.85 -40.90
C SER A 4 -10.10 2.87 -39.93
N HIS A 5 -10.25 1.81 -39.13
CA HIS A 5 -10.07 1.92 -37.68
C HIS A 5 -9.79 0.54 -37.08
N TYR A 6 -8.51 0.29 -36.81
CA TYR A 6 -8.08 -0.66 -35.79
C TYR A 6 -8.64 -0.18 -34.45
N SER A 7 -9.64 -0.88 -33.93
CA SER A 7 -10.08 -0.79 -32.53
C SER A 7 -10.05 -2.16 -31.89
N ASN A 8 -8.85 -2.75 -31.81
CA ASN A 8 -8.55 -3.84 -30.88
C ASN A 8 -8.44 -3.27 -29.45
N ALA A 9 -9.53 -2.70 -28.95
CA ALA A 9 -9.75 -2.51 -27.53
C ALA A 9 -10.49 -3.76 -27.04
N SER A 10 -9.73 -4.82 -26.75
CA SER A 10 -10.23 -5.96 -26.00
C SER A 10 -10.83 -5.44 -24.68
N ARG A 11 -12.16 -5.42 -24.62
CA ARG A 11 -12.95 -5.19 -23.41
C ARG A 11 -12.66 -6.33 -22.44
N TYR A 12 -11.83 -6.06 -21.42
CA TYR A 12 -11.51 -6.99 -20.32
C TYR A 12 -12.48 -6.80 -19.14
N PRO A 13 -12.80 -7.86 -18.35
CA PRO A 13 -14.20 -8.11 -18.03
C PRO A 13 -14.59 -8.03 -16.55
N ILE A 14 -15.91 -7.92 -16.35
CA ILE A 14 -16.74 -7.83 -15.13
C ILE A 14 -16.69 -9.11 -14.23
N HIS A 15 -15.67 -9.97 -14.33
CA HIS A 15 -15.74 -11.37 -13.85
C HIS A 15 -15.29 -11.63 -12.40
N ASN A 16 -14.36 -10.84 -11.83
CA ASN A 16 -13.78 -11.19 -10.52
C ASN A 16 -14.81 -11.18 -9.38
N ARG A 17 -15.62 -10.11 -9.30
CA ARG A 17 -16.71 -10.01 -8.31
C ARG A 17 -17.73 -11.13 -8.47
N ARG A 18 -18.24 -11.34 -9.69
CA ARG A 18 -19.24 -12.38 -9.99
C ARG A 18 -18.74 -13.78 -9.65
N PHE A 19 -17.46 -14.05 -9.90
CA PHE A 19 -16.83 -15.32 -9.56
C PHE A 19 -16.76 -15.54 -8.04
N VAL A 20 -16.37 -14.50 -7.28
CA VAL A 20 -16.35 -14.56 -5.81
C VAL A 20 -17.76 -14.74 -5.25
N GLU A 21 -18.74 -13.97 -5.76
CA GLU A 21 -20.16 -14.09 -5.40
C GLU A 21 -20.70 -15.50 -5.68
N GLN A 22 -20.36 -16.08 -6.84
CA GLN A 22 -20.76 -17.45 -7.21
C GLN A 22 -20.17 -18.50 -6.26
N LYS A 23 -18.88 -18.40 -5.92
CA LYS A 23 -18.26 -19.32 -4.95
C LYS A 23 -18.92 -19.21 -3.58
N LYS A 24 -19.21 -18.00 -3.12
CA LYS A 24 -19.93 -17.77 -1.86
C LYS A 24 -21.34 -18.33 -1.88
N SER A 25 -22.10 -18.16 -2.98
CA SER A 25 -23.44 -18.74 -3.09
C SER A 25 -23.43 -20.27 -3.04
N ASN A 26 -22.34 -20.88 -3.51
CA ASN A 26 -22.12 -22.32 -3.43
C ASN A 26 -21.56 -22.78 -2.07
N HIS A 27 -21.40 -21.87 -1.09
CA HIS A 27 -20.76 -22.14 0.20
C HIS A 27 -19.31 -22.66 0.08
N GLU A 28 -18.61 -22.28 -0.99
CA GLU A 28 -17.21 -22.62 -1.21
C GLU A 28 -16.28 -21.58 -0.55
N HIS A 29 -15.18 -22.05 0.05
CA HIS A 29 -14.13 -21.15 0.52
C HIS A 29 -13.42 -20.47 -0.66
N VAL A 30 -13.30 -19.14 -0.59
CA VAL A 30 -12.51 -18.35 -1.54
C VAL A 30 -11.11 -18.12 -0.98
N PRO A 31 -10.04 -18.67 -1.60
CA PRO A 31 -8.69 -18.51 -1.08
C PRO A 31 -8.24 -17.06 -1.06
N LEU A 32 -7.53 -16.65 0.00
CA LEU A 32 -7.02 -15.28 0.17
C LEU A 32 -6.09 -14.85 -0.99
N SER A 33 -5.31 -15.78 -1.55
CA SER A 33 -4.45 -15.52 -2.71
C SER A 33 -5.23 -15.16 -3.98
N LEU A 34 -6.44 -15.70 -4.13
CA LEU A 34 -7.34 -15.38 -5.23
C LEU A 34 -7.98 -13.99 -5.02
N LEU A 35 -8.42 -13.70 -3.79
CA LEU A 35 -8.91 -12.37 -3.43
C LEU A 35 -7.85 -11.30 -3.64
N PHE A 36 -6.60 -11.54 -3.23
CA PHE A 36 -5.49 -10.63 -3.47
C PHE A 36 -5.27 -10.32 -4.95
N LYS A 37 -5.28 -11.34 -5.82
CA LYS A 37 -5.15 -11.15 -7.28
C LYS A 37 -6.31 -10.33 -7.84
N ALA A 38 -7.54 -10.65 -7.43
CA ALA A 38 -8.75 -9.94 -7.85
C ALA A 38 -8.71 -8.47 -7.42
N ILE A 39 -8.42 -8.20 -6.14
CA ILE A 39 -8.29 -6.84 -5.59
C ILE A 39 -7.22 -6.06 -6.34
N THR A 40 -6.04 -6.64 -6.54
CA THR A 40 -4.94 -5.97 -7.25
C THR A 40 -5.32 -5.61 -8.68
N GLN A 41 -6.03 -6.50 -9.37
CA GLN A 41 -6.48 -6.26 -10.72
C GLN A 41 -7.54 -5.14 -10.78
N GLU A 42 -8.57 -5.21 -9.93
CA GLU A 42 -9.62 -4.18 -9.87
C GLU A 42 -9.04 -2.82 -9.46
N ALA A 43 -8.19 -2.79 -8.43
CA ALA A 43 -7.59 -1.56 -7.92
C ALA A 43 -6.65 -0.89 -8.94
N LYS A 44 -5.82 -1.67 -9.63
CA LYS A 44 -4.81 -1.14 -10.55
C LYS A 44 -5.36 -0.73 -11.92
N HIS A 45 -6.34 -1.47 -12.43
CA HIS A 45 -6.75 -1.37 -13.84
C HIS A 45 -8.18 -0.90 -14.05
N ASN A 46 -9.05 -0.99 -13.04
CA ASN A 46 -10.41 -0.51 -13.16
C ASN A 46 -10.49 0.98 -12.79
N ARG A 47 -11.23 1.77 -13.57
CA ARG A 47 -11.48 3.18 -13.24
C ARG A 47 -12.39 3.32 -12.02
N ASN A 48 -13.24 2.31 -11.77
CA ASN A 48 -14.13 2.27 -10.62
C ASN A 48 -13.50 1.41 -9.52
N PHE A 49 -13.07 2.07 -8.44
CA PHE A 49 -12.44 1.44 -7.29
C PHE A 49 -13.42 0.59 -6.45
N ALA A 50 -14.74 0.76 -6.63
CA ALA A 50 -15.77 0.13 -5.80
C ALA A 50 -15.71 -1.40 -5.76
N ASN A 51 -15.29 -2.06 -6.84
CA ASN A 51 -15.12 -3.52 -6.83
C ASN A 51 -13.95 -3.96 -5.93
N ALA A 52 -12.85 -3.22 -5.94
CA ALA A 52 -11.72 -3.50 -5.06
C ALA A 52 -12.11 -3.28 -3.59
N GLU A 53 -12.91 -2.25 -3.31
CA GLU A 53 -13.44 -2.00 -1.96
C GLU A 53 -14.33 -3.13 -1.48
N TRP A 54 -15.30 -3.56 -2.29
CA TRP A 54 -16.18 -4.65 -1.93
C TRP A 54 -15.39 -5.95 -1.66
N LEU A 55 -14.42 -6.27 -2.52
CA LEU A 55 -13.55 -7.42 -2.31
C LEU A 55 -12.67 -7.28 -1.05
N TYR A 56 -12.25 -6.06 -0.71
CA TYR A 56 -11.51 -5.78 0.51
C TYR A 56 -12.38 -5.97 1.77
N GLU A 57 -13.62 -5.49 1.75
CA GLU A 57 -14.58 -5.71 2.84
C GLU A 57 -14.80 -7.20 3.08
N GLU A 58 -14.92 -8.00 2.03
CA GLU A 58 -15.01 -9.45 2.12
C GLU A 58 -13.79 -10.10 2.79
N VAL A 59 -12.59 -9.61 2.48
CA VAL A 59 -11.35 -10.04 3.14
C VAL A 59 -11.38 -9.69 4.63
N MET A 60 -11.83 -8.48 4.99
CA MET A 60 -11.88 -8.05 6.39
C MET A 60 -12.92 -8.81 7.21
N VAL A 61 -14.07 -9.16 6.61
CA VAL A 61 -15.08 -10.01 7.25
C VAL A 61 -14.52 -11.40 7.55
N ASP A 62 -13.82 -12.02 6.57
CA ASP A 62 -13.16 -13.31 6.79
C ASP A 62 -12.08 -13.21 7.87
N TYR A 63 -11.26 -12.14 7.82
CA TYR A 63 -10.21 -11.88 8.79
C TYR A 63 -10.76 -11.85 10.22
N HIS A 64 -11.76 -11.00 10.49
CA HIS A 64 -12.33 -10.87 11.84
C HIS A 64 -13.02 -12.15 12.32
N SER A 65 -13.72 -12.87 11.43
CA SER A 65 -14.37 -14.14 11.79
C SER A 65 -13.34 -15.20 12.21
N ARG A 66 -12.23 -15.31 11.47
CA ARG A 66 -11.18 -16.33 11.73
C ARG A 66 -10.27 -15.96 12.90
N GLU A 67 -9.94 -14.68 13.06
CA GLU A 67 -9.16 -14.20 14.21
C GLU A 67 -9.90 -14.49 15.53
N GLN A 68 -11.24 -14.34 15.56
CA GLN A 68 -12.05 -14.61 16.75
C GLN A 68 -12.26 -16.10 17.05
N LYS A 69 -12.32 -16.94 16.02
CA LYS A 69 -12.70 -18.37 16.17
C LYS A 69 -11.53 -19.32 16.28
N GLU A 70 -10.45 -19.06 15.55
CA GLU A 70 -9.42 -20.09 15.31
C GLU A 70 -7.99 -19.58 15.52
N GLY A 71 -7.70 -18.28 15.44
CA GLY A 71 -6.34 -17.75 15.61
C GLY A 71 -5.30 -18.32 14.63
N CYS A 72 -5.74 -19.06 13.60
CA CYS A 72 -4.90 -19.88 12.73
C CYS A 72 -4.71 -19.20 11.37
N PHE A 73 -3.99 -18.08 11.35
CA PHE A 73 -3.44 -17.55 10.10
C PHE A 73 -1.98 -17.99 9.96
N THR A 74 -1.63 -18.50 8.78
CA THR A 74 -0.24 -18.82 8.47
C THR A 74 0.56 -17.53 8.25
N LYS A 75 1.90 -17.60 8.30
CA LYS A 75 2.76 -16.47 7.92
C LYS A 75 2.49 -15.98 6.49
N SER A 76 2.03 -16.86 5.60
CA SER A 76 1.63 -16.52 4.23
C SER A 76 0.33 -15.71 4.20
N ASP A 77 -0.62 -16.03 5.07
CA ASP A 77 -1.87 -15.28 5.18
C ASP A 77 -1.61 -13.88 5.72
N ASP A 78 -0.80 -13.76 6.78
CA ASP A 78 -0.40 -12.48 7.37
C ASP A 78 0.24 -11.55 6.33
N ARG A 79 1.09 -12.14 5.48
CA ARG A 79 1.70 -11.42 4.36
C ARG A 79 0.66 -10.97 3.35
N LEU A 80 -0.27 -11.84 2.97
CA LEU A 80 -1.31 -11.49 2.00
C LEU A 80 -2.24 -10.39 2.52
N PHE A 81 -2.63 -10.40 3.79
CA PHE A 81 -3.41 -9.31 4.38
C PHE A 81 -2.70 -7.96 4.28
N ALA A 82 -1.41 -7.92 4.63
CA ALA A 82 -0.62 -6.71 4.49
C ALA A 82 -0.47 -6.26 3.03
N MET A 83 -0.26 -7.20 2.09
CA MET A 83 -0.19 -6.89 0.66
C MET A 83 -1.51 -6.36 0.12
N ILE A 84 -2.64 -6.92 0.55
CA ILE A 84 -3.98 -6.46 0.21
C ILE A 84 -4.18 -5.02 0.71
N ALA A 85 -3.90 -4.74 1.99
CA ALA A 85 -4.00 -3.40 2.54
C ALA A 85 -3.08 -2.41 1.79
N GLY A 86 -1.84 -2.81 1.50
CA GLY A 86 -0.90 -2.01 0.72
C GLY A 86 -1.39 -1.70 -0.69
N THR A 87 -2.02 -2.66 -1.36
CA THR A 87 -2.68 -2.46 -2.66
C THR A 87 -3.80 -1.43 -2.56
N MET A 88 -4.65 -1.52 -1.53
CA MET A 88 -5.74 -0.57 -1.33
C MET A 88 -5.23 0.85 -1.09
N VAL A 89 -4.15 1.03 -0.31
CA VAL A 89 -3.52 2.33 -0.10
C VAL A 89 -2.87 2.86 -1.39
N ARG A 90 -2.15 2.01 -2.13
CA ARG A 90 -1.42 2.41 -3.35
C ARG A 90 -2.31 2.95 -4.45
N TYR A 91 -3.45 2.32 -4.64
CA TYR A 91 -4.34 2.56 -5.78
C TYR A 91 -5.64 3.26 -5.40
N ALA A 92 -5.78 3.68 -4.13
CA ALA A 92 -6.92 4.46 -3.68
C ALA A 92 -7.19 5.65 -4.61
N SER A 93 -8.47 5.92 -4.86
CA SER A 93 -8.91 6.96 -5.80
C SER A 93 -8.59 8.39 -5.38
N THR A 94 -8.39 8.62 -4.07
CA THR A 94 -8.02 9.92 -3.50
C THR A 94 -7.04 9.75 -2.35
N PRO A 95 -6.26 10.78 -1.99
CA PRO A 95 -5.40 10.74 -0.81
C PRO A 95 -6.17 10.45 0.48
N GLY A 96 -7.39 10.99 0.63
CA GLY A 96 -8.25 10.70 1.78
C GLY A 96 -8.66 9.23 1.87
N ARG A 97 -8.93 8.57 0.73
CA ARG A 97 -9.17 7.12 0.68
C ARG A 97 -7.91 6.33 1.02
N ALA A 98 -6.73 6.75 0.54
CA ALA A 98 -5.47 6.12 0.91
C ALA A 98 -5.25 6.15 2.42
N MET A 99 -5.48 7.32 3.05
CA MET A 99 -5.40 7.50 4.50
C MET A 99 -6.40 6.60 5.24
N HIS A 100 -7.62 6.45 4.73
CA HIS A 100 -8.63 5.57 5.31
C HIS A 100 -8.15 4.11 5.39
N TYR A 101 -7.65 3.53 4.29
CA TYR A 101 -7.18 2.13 4.31
C TYR A 101 -5.91 1.95 5.14
N ALA A 102 -5.01 2.93 5.15
CA ALA A 102 -3.86 2.88 6.04
C ALA A 102 -4.29 2.89 7.51
N THR A 103 -5.28 3.73 7.87
CA THR A 103 -5.85 3.76 9.22
C THR A 103 -6.43 2.40 9.62
N LEU A 104 -7.19 1.75 8.73
CA LEU A 104 -7.71 0.40 8.98
C LEU A 104 -6.58 -0.60 9.19
N PHE A 105 -5.51 -0.53 8.37
CA PHE A 105 -4.35 -1.40 8.54
C PHE A 105 -3.73 -1.28 9.94
N TYR A 106 -3.53 -0.06 10.45
CA TYR A 106 -2.98 0.15 11.79
C TYR A 106 -3.95 -0.23 12.92
N LYS A 107 -5.26 -0.11 12.68
CA LYS A 107 -6.32 -0.37 13.67
C LYS A 107 -6.64 -1.86 13.81
N ASP A 108 -6.77 -2.56 12.69
CA ASP A 108 -7.38 -3.89 12.65
C ASP A 108 -6.34 -5.02 12.69
N PHE A 109 -5.10 -4.73 12.30
CA PHE A 109 -4.00 -5.69 12.33
C PHE A 109 -3.06 -5.48 13.53
N ASN A 110 -2.52 -6.58 14.07
CA ASN A 110 -1.54 -6.57 15.16
C ASN A 110 -0.09 -6.68 14.63
N GLU A 111 0.88 -6.69 15.53
CA GLU A 111 2.33 -6.73 15.22
C GLU A 111 2.79 -7.91 14.36
N ARG A 112 2.05 -9.02 14.36
CA ARG A 112 2.33 -10.19 13.51
C ARG A 112 2.16 -9.87 12.02
N ILE A 113 1.13 -9.09 11.70
CA ILE A 113 0.86 -8.61 10.35
C ILE A 113 1.62 -7.30 10.11
N ARG A 114 1.64 -6.41 11.09
CA ARG A 114 2.28 -5.08 11.08
C ARG A 114 3.78 -5.13 11.39
N THR A 115 4.52 -5.94 10.65
CA THR A 115 5.98 -5.91 10.73
C THR A 115 6.50 -4.56 10.20
N PRO A 116 7.65 -4.05 10.68
CA PRO A 116 8.21 -2.77 10.21
C PRO A 116 8.30 -2.65 8.68
N SER A 117 8.62 -3.74 7.99
CA SER A 117 8.73 -3.74 6.53
C SER A 117 7.43 -3.52 5.79
N ARG A 118 6.32 -3.98 6.35
CA ARG A 118 4.98 -3.81 5.79
C ARG A 118 4.47 -2.43 6.12
N GLU A 119 4.73 -1.93 7.33
CA GLU A 119 4.43 -0.53 7.71
C GLU A 119 5.15 0.47 6.78
N VAL A 120 6.43 0.24 6.46
CA VAL A 120 7.16 1.06 5.47
C VAL A 120 6.47 1.11 4.11
N ILE A 121 5.94 -0.02 3.63
CA ILE A 121 5.22 -0.05 2.35
C ILE A 121 3.94 0.79 2.43
N ILE A 122 3.16 0.67 3.52
CA ILE A 122 1.96 1.49 3.73
C ILE A 122 2.32 2.98 3.75
N LEU A 123 3.33 3.37 4.52
CA LEU A 123 3.77 4.76 4.64
C LEU A 123 4.32 5.29 3.30
N THR A 124 5.09 4.49 2.56
CA THR A 124 5.56 4.83 1.20
C THR A 124 4.38 5.14 0.29
N ASN A 125 3.35 4.29 0.30
CA ASN A 125 2.18 4.45 -0.54
C ASN A 125 1.34 5.68 -0.15
N LEU A 126 1.24 6.00 1.15
CA LEU A 126 0.62 7.24 1.61
C LEU A 126 1.36 8.49 1.11
N ILE A 127 2.69 8.54 1.27
CA ILE A 127 3.49 9.66 0.78
C ILE A 127 3.31 9.80 -0.74
N PHE A 128 3.34 8.68 -1.48
CA PHE A 128 3.08 8.68 -2.92
C PHE A 128 1.69 9.24 -3.26
N ALA A 129 0.63 8.80 -2.57
CA ALA A 129 -0.73 9.24 -2.83
C ALA A 129 -0.89 10.76 -2.63
N HIS A 130 -0.37 11.30 -1.53
CA HIS A 130 -0.45 12.74 -1.26
C HIS A 130 0.46 13.56 -2.19
N THR A 131 1.68 13.11 -2.46
CA THR A 131 2.62 13.87 -3.30
C THR A 131 2.27 13.87 -4.78
N ASN A 132 1.45 12.92 -5.26
CA ASN A 132 0.91 12.95 -6.63
C ASN A 132 -0.23 13.96 -6.84
N HIS A 133 -0.83 14.44 -5.76
CA HIS A 133 -1.82 15.52 -5.78
C HIS A 133 -1.27 16.72 -5.00
N PRO A 134 -0.26 17.43 -5.55
CA PRO A 134 0.57 18.37 -4.79
C PRO A 134 -0.18 19.67 -4.45
N THR A 135 -0.96 19.64 -3.37
CA THR A 135 -1.46 20.85 -2.67
C THR A 135 -0.61 21.11 -1.43
N PRO A 136 -0.57 22.33 -0.88
CA PRO A 136 0.13 22.62 0.37
C PRO A 136 -0.27 21.68 1.51
N GLU A 137 -1.57 21.37 1.62
CA GLU A 137 -2.12 20.47 2.63
C GLU A 137 -1.62 19.04 2.42
N ASN A 138 -1.63 18.54 1.18
CA ASN A 138 -1.14 17.20 0.87
C ASN A 138 0.38 17.08 1.08
N MET A 139 1.15 18.12 0.78
CA MET A 139 2.58 18.16 1.07
C MET A 139 2.85 18.18 2.58
N GLN A 140 2.03 18.89 3.36
CA GLN A 140 2.12 18.85 4.81
C GLN A 140 1.81 17.45 5.35
N ILE A 141 0.73 16.81 4.87
CA ILE A 141 0.38 15.45 5.30
C ILE A 141 1.50 14.46 4.91
N GLY A 142 2.05 14.56 3.70
CA GLY A 142 3.19 13.74 3.29
C GLY A 142 4.40 13.89 4.21
N LEU A 143 4.66 15.11 4.69
CA LEU A 143 5.73 15.39 5.65
C LEU A 143 5.43 14.76 7.02
N GLU A 144 4.19 14.86 7.51
CA GLU A 144 3.80 14.23 8.77
C GLU A 144 3.89 12.70 8.70
N VAL A 145 3.49 12.09 7.58
CA VAL A 145 3.67 10.64 7.36
C VAL A 145 5.16 10.26 7.40
N TYR A 146 6.04 11.10 6.85
CA TYR A 146 7.49 10.87 6.93
C TYR A 146 8.01 10.95 8.37
N LYS A 147 7.57 11.94 9.14
CA LYS A 147 7.94 12.07 10.56
C LYS A 147 7.46 10.87 11.38
N VAL A 148 6.26 10.38 11.12
CA VAL A 148 5.75 9.14 11.74
C VAL A 148 6.66 7.96 11.39
N ALA A 149 7.11 7.84 10.14
CA ALA A 149 8.05 6.79 9.75
C ALA A 149 9.38 6.86 10.54
N LEU A 150 9.91 8.06 10.76
CA LEU A 150 11.10 8.25 11.61
C LEU A 150 10.85 7.83 13.06
N GLN A 151 9.71 8.21 13.64
CA GLN A 151 9.34 7.86 15.01
C GLN A 151 9.17 6.35 15.19
N LEU A 152 8.61 5.66 14.20
CA LEU A 152 8.49 4.21 14.16
C LEU A 152 9.86 3.51 13.98
N GLY A 153 10.93 4.26 13.71
CA GLY A 153 12.27 3.71 13.59
C GLY A 153 12.47 2.90 12.32
N VAL A 154 11.72 3.18 11.24
CA VAL A 154 11.79 2.40 9.99
C VAL A 154 13.21 2.26 9.42
N TYR A 155 14.07 3.25 9.66
CA TYR A 155 15.47 3.26 9.22
C TYR A 155 16.45 2.58 10.18
N ARG A 156 16.05 2.33 11.43
CA ARG A 156 16.88 1.73 12.48
C ARG A 156 16.85 0.21 12.46
N HIS A 157 15.87 -0.36 11.77
CA HIS A 157 15.82 -1.79 11.52
C HIS A 157 16.77 -2.13 10.35
N ASP A 158 17.47 -3.27 10.45
CA ASP A 158 18.41 -3.73 9.41
C ASP A 158 17.68 -3.89 8.05
N PRO A 159 18.17 -3.31 6.94
CA PRO A 159 17.65 -3.53 5.59
C PRO A 159 17.40 -5.01 5.25
N ALA A 160 18.20 -5.93 5.80
CA ALA A 160 18.02 -7.38 5.62
C ALA A 160 16.73 -7.91 6.27
N ILE A 161 16.23 -7.29 7.34
CA ILE A 161 14.94 -7.61 7.97
C ILE A 161 13.76 -7.20 7.07
N PHE A 162 13.97 -6.25 6.16
CA PHE A 162 12.97 -5.81 5.19
C PHE A 162 12.91 -6.67 3.93
N LEU A 163 13.96 -7.46 3.67
CA LEU A 163 13.99 -8.40 2.57
C LEU A 163 13.16 -9.62 2.95
N ASP A 164 11.87 -9.58 2.61
CA ASP A 164 11.07 -10.80 2.57
C ASP A 164 11.55 -11.66 1.39
N HIS A 165 12.55 -12.51 1.65
CA HIS A 165 13.17 -13.41 0.67
C HIS A 165 12.18 -14.37 -0.02
N SER A 166 10.93 -14.42 0.45
CA SER A 166 9.86 -15.21 -0.16
C SER A 166 9.06 -14.44 -1.23
N VAL A 167 9.45 -13.20 -1.56
CA VAL A 167 8.89 -12.42 -2.68
C VAL A 167 9.83 -12.56 -3.87
N GLY A 168 9.36 -13.16 -4.97
CA GLY A 168 10.16 -13.30 -6.19
C GLY A 168 10.81 -11.97 -6.60
N GLN A 169 12.14 -11.94 -6.60
CA GLN A 169 13.17 -11.04 -7.16
C GLN A 169 12.87 -9.56 -7.55
N SER A 170 11.71 -8.97 -7.27
CA SER A 170 11.24 -7.74 -7.91
C SER A 170 10.99 -6.56 -6.97
N PHE A 171 11.10 -6.71 -5.65
CA PHE A 171 11.01 -5.56 -4.76
C PHE A 171 12.41 -5.02 -4.51
N SER A 172 12.69 -3.86 -5.09
CA SER A 172 13.74 -2.96 -4.62
C SER A 172 13.57 -2.75 -3.12
N ASN A 173 14.69 -2.65 -2.39
CA ASN A 173 14.75 -2.42 -0.96
C ASN A 173 13.67 -1.39 -0.51
N PRO A 174 12.68 -1.78 0.33
CA PRO A 174 11.57 -0.89 0.70
C PRO A 174 12.02 0.47 1.25
N ILE A 175 13.16 0.51 1.93
CA ILE A 175 13.77 1.74 2.44
C ILE A 175 14.29 2.64 1.31
N GLU A 176 14.89 2.07 0.26
CA GLU A 176 15.33 2.85 -0.91
C GLU A 176 14.15 3.41 -1.69
N VAL A 177 13.06 2.64 -1.81
CA VAL A 177 11.82 3.13 -2.44
C VAL A 177 11.20 4.23 -1.58
N PHE A 178 11.09 4.01 -0.27
CA PHE A 178 10.56 5.00 0.68
C PHE A 178 11.35 6.31 0.60
N THR A 179 12.69 6.26 0.67
CA THR A 179 13.54 7.45 0.58
C THR A 179 13.37 8.15 -0.75
N THR A 180 13.29 7.41 -1.86
CA THR A 180 13.11 7.97 -3.21
C THR A 180 11.78 8.68 -3.36
N VAL A 181 10.68 8.05 -2.96
CA VAL A 181 9.33 8.65 -3.00
C VAL A 181 9.25 9.88 -2.12
N SER A 182 9.91 9.84 -0.97
CA SER A 182 9.90 10.94 0.01
C SER A 182 10.71 12.16 -0.41
N LYS A 183 11.67 12.04 -1.35
CA LYS A 183 12.47 13.20 -1.81
C LYS A 183 11.59 14.38 -2.23
N LYS A 184 10.46 14.12 -2.88
CA LYS A 184 9.55 15.16 -3.34
C LYS A 184 8.98 16.00 -2.20
N VAL A 185 8.61 15.38 -1.08
CA VAL A 185 8.08 16.12 0.07
C VAL A 185 9.18 16.84 0.83
N LEU A 186 10.35 16.20 0.97
CA LEU A 186 11.51 16.81 1.62
C LEU A 186 11.98 18.06 0.88
N GLN A 187 12.09 17.99 -0.45
CA GLN A 187 12.43 19.13 -1.31
C GLN A 187 11.41 20.25 -1.24
N TYR A 188 10.11 19.93 -1.15
CA TYR A 188 9.05 20.94 -1.03
C TYR A 188 9.20 21.79 0.23
N HIS A 189 9.64 21.19 1.34
CA HIS A 189 9.81 21.85 2.63
C HIS A 189 11.25 22.31 2.92
N ASP A 190 12.15 22.19 1.95
CA ASP A 190 13.60 22.45 2.10
C ASP A 190 14.24 21.67 3.27
N LEU A 191 13.87 20.40 3.40
CA LEU A 191 14.35 19.48 4.44
C LEU A 191 15.20 18.36 3.83
N TYR A 192 16.07 17.79 4.67
CA TYR A 192 16.91 16.64 4.36
C TYR A 192 16.86 15.66 5.51
N LEU A 193 17.13 14.39 5.21
CA LEU A 193 17.31 13.36 6.23
C LEU A 193 18.74 13.47 6.77
N SER A 194 18.92 13.43 8.09
CA SER A 194 20.22 13.40 8.73
C SER A 194 21.07 12.21 8.23
N PRO A 195 22.42 12.29 8.29
CA PRO A 195 23.29 11.20 7.83
C PRO A 195 23.00 9.85 8.51
N ASP A 196 22.63 9.87 9.79
CA ASP A 196 22.25 8.71 10.59
C ASP A 196 20.77 8.30 10.42
N LYS A 197 20.01 9.02 9.60
CA LYS A 197 18.60 8.75 9.24
C LYS A 197 17.63 8.75 10.41
N THR A 198 17.91 9.56 11.43
CA THR A 198 17.08 9.63 12.64
C THR A 198 16.22 10.88 12.70
N GLU A 199 16.58 11.95 11.99
CA GLU A 199 15.89 13.23 12.07
C GLU A 199 15.83 13.97 10.72
N LEU A 200 14.91 14.94 10.65
CA LEU A 200 14.84 15.88 9.54
C LEU A 200 15.61 17.15 9.90
N VAL A 201 16.53 17.54 9.04
CA VAL A 201 17.32 18.75 9.18
C VAL A 201 16.99 19.73 8.04
N PRO A 202 16.99 21.04 8.29
CA PRO A 202 16.84 22.02 7.22
C PRO A 202 18.01 21.94 6.25
N SER A 203 17.79 22.34 4.99
CA SER A 203 18.88 22.71 4.11
C SER A 203 19.54 23.94 4.72
N THR A 204 20.60 23.70 5.49
CA THR A 204 21.52 24.77 5.77
C THR A 204 22.17 25.08 4.44
N HIS A 205 21.81 26.22 3.84
CA HIS A 205 22.64 26.87 2.84
C HIS A 205 24.08 26.67 3.28
N MET A 206 24.88 25.99 2.45
CA MET A 206 26.29 25.78 2.69
C MET A 206 26.87 27.06 3.27
N PHE A 207 27.42 26.98 4.48
CA PHE A 207 28.10 28.12 5.09
C PHE A 207 29.08 28.67 4.08
N SER A 208 28.80 29.87 3.56
CA SER A 208 29.77 30.69 2.88
C SER A 208 30.91 30.93 3.86
N ARG A 209 32.07 30.34 3.58
CA ARG A 209 33.36 30.78 4.10
C ARG A 209 34.35 30.78 2.96
#